data_AF-A0A957MW36-F1
#
_entry.id   AF-A0A957MW36-F1
#
_cell.length_a   1.000
_cell.length_b   1.000
_cell.length_c   1.000
_cell.angle_alpha   90.00
_cell.angle_beta   90.00
_cell.angle_gamma   90.00
#
_symmetry.space_group_name_H-M   'P 1'
#
loop_
_entity.id
_entity.type
_entity.pdbx_description
1 polymer ?
#
loop_
_entity_poly.entity_id
_entity_poly.type
_entity_poly.pdbx_seq_one_letter_code
_entity_poly.pdbx_strand_id
1 'polypeptide(L)'
;FAYACHALRRPLLSLLARDIAYSGICAEMERRGLIDSIVLTGSNYMRQELWVRAFPQPKVHMVWYSQSAKPFSYVADGIESDTPHLRWIRIGTLWLWTHALADYAKRLIPEAEIKVVGPILWYLPELKCPPKDRLCIAIFDVPALTDGIALSVGLFPNYFHAANLRAFVDDIVALKAELEARFCLPVSFILKTKRQYHPTNDRLYFDYLEHLGMTGTISLAHHETNMYALVSGSHLVMVYPFSSPAYVANYLKVPSIYYDPTGSIIRCDFGDPPSMIQFANTREELRDLSIGALQLTTRQQTSSA
;
A
#
# COMPACT_ATOMS: atom_id res chain seq x y z
N PHE A 1 22.78 -11.14 32.42
CA PHE A 1 23.48 -12.44 32.32
C PHE A 1 22.53 -13.64 32.43
N ALA A 2 21.74 -13.78 33.49
CA ALA A 2 20.79 -14.89 33.67
C ALA A 2 19.77 -15.06 32.51
N TYR A 3 19.16 -13.96 32.02
CA TYR A 3 18.25 -14.03 30.87
C TYR A 3 18.94 -14.53 29.60
N ALA A 4 20.18 -14.14 29.34
CA ALA A 4 20.94 -14.62 28.18
C ALA A 4 21.23 -16.13 28.28
N CYS A 5 21.62 -16.63 29.45
CA CYS A 5 21.77 -18.07 29.68
C CYS A 5 20.45 -18.83 29.53
N HIS A 6 19.32 -18.27 30.00
CA HIS A 6 18.01 -18.89 29.83
C HIS A 6 17.50 -18.84 28.39
N ALA A 7 17.74 -17.75 27.66
CA ALA A 7 17.40 -17.63 26.24
C ALA A 7 18.15 -18.66 25.37
N LEU A 8 19.41 -18.98 25.73
CA LEU A 8 20.18 -20.01 25.03
C LEU A 8 19.79 -21.44 25.44
N ARG A 9 19.55 -21.69 26.74
CA ARG A 9 19.27 -23.05 27.25
C ARG A 9 17.81 -23.47 27.17
N ARG A 10 16.87 -22.53 27.22
CA ARG A 10 15.41 -22.75 27.26
C ARG A 10 14.66 -21.63 26.50
N PRO A 11 14.88 -21.48 25.18
CA PRO A 11 14.36 -20.36 24.40
C PRO A 11 12.84 -20.20 24.50
N LEU A 12 12.07 -21.30 24.53
CA LEU A 12 10.62 -21.26 24.70
C LEU A 12 10.17 -20.65 26.04
N LEU A 13 10.86 -20.99 27.14
CA LEU A 13 10.59 -20.41 28.46
C LEU A 13 10.98 -18.94 28.52
N SER A 14 12.04 -18.52 27.83
CA SER A 14 12.43 -17.11 27.76
C SER A 14 11.45 -16.27 26.94
N LEU A 15 10.91 -16.81 25.85
CA LEU A 15 9.84 -16.17 25.08
C LEU A 15 8.59 -15.96 25.93
N LEU A 16 8.20 -16.98 26.70
CA LEU A 16 7.07 -16.90 27.62
C LEU A 16 7.34 -15.97 28.81
N ALA A 17 8.57 -15.93 29.34
CA ALA A 17 8.90 -15.11 30.50
C ALA A 17 8.65 -13.61 30.25
N ARG A 18 8.96 -13.12 29.04
CA ARG A 18 8.68 -11.74 28.66
C ARG A 18 7.18 -11.47 28.64
N ASP A 19 6.40 -12.33 27.99
CA ASP A 19 4.96 -12.17 27.89
C ASP A 19 4.25 -12.34 29.24
N ILE A 20 4.74 -13.24 30.10
CA ILE A 20 4.25 -13.43 31.48
C ILE A 20 4.51 -12.17 32.32
N ALA A 21 5.72 -11.60 32.25
CA ALA A 21 6.05 -10.38 32.95
C ALA A 21 5.17 -9.20 32.50
N TYR A 22 5.00 -9.02 31.19
CA TYR A 22 4.10 -7.99 30.67
C TYR A 22 2.64 -8.26 31.03
N SER A 23 2.19 -9.51 31.05
CA SER A 23 0.81 -9.85 31.42
C SER A 23 0.46 -9.36 32.83
N GLY A 24 1.37 -9.54 33.80
CA GLY A 24 1.17 -9.06 35.16
C GLY A 24 1.12 -7.53 35.27
N ILE A 25 2.06 -6.84 34.59
CA ILE A 25 2.11 -5.37 34.56
C ILE A 25 0.85 -4.80 33.90
N CYS A 26 0.51 -5.31 32.72
CA CYS A 26 -0.67 -4.89 31.95
C CYS A 26 -1.97 -5.13 32.70
N ALA A 27 -2.13 -6.29 33.35
CA ALA A 27 -3.31 -6.59 34.15
C ALA A 27 -3.45 -5.64 35.35
N GLU A 28 -2.35 -5.30 36.02
CA GLU A 28 -2.38 -4.33 37.13
C GLU A 28 -2.68 -2.91 36.64
N MET A 29 -2.13 -2.50 35.50
CA MET A 29 -2.45 -1.21 34.88
C MET A 29 -3.93 -1.13 34.49
N GLU A 30 -4.47 -2.20 33.89
CA GLU A 30 -5.91 -2.30 33.57
C GLU A 30 -6.78 -2.24 34.83
N ARG A 31 -6.42 -3.00 35.87
CA ARG A 31 -7.14 -3.01 37.16
C ARG A 31 -7.20 -1.62 37.81
N ARG A 32 -6.17 -0.80 37.59
CA ARG A 32 -6.10 0.59 38.06
C ARG A 32 -6.74 1.60 37.10
N GLY A 33 -7.24 1.17 35.95
CA GLY A 33 -7.80 2.05 34.92
C GLY A 33 -6.77 2.98 34.29
N LEU A 34 -5.50 2.54 34.21
CA LEU A 34 -4.40 3.33 33.64
C LEU A 34 -4.23 3.13 32.12
N ILE A 35 -5.02 2.23 31.53
CA ILE A 35 -5.00 1.94 30.09
C ILE A 35 -6.41 2.14 29.55
N ASP A 36 -6.53 3.17 28.71
CA ASP A 36 -7.78 3.44 27.98
C ASP A 36 -7.91 2.53 26.76
N SER A 37 -6.81 2.37 26.01
CA SER A 37 -6.79 1.63 24.75
C SER A 37 -5.41 1.05 24.42
N ILE A 38 -5.41 -0.02 23.65
CA ILE A 38 -4.21 -0.61 23.03
C ILE A 38 -4.36 -0.45 21.53
N VAL A 39 -3.37 0.18 20.90
CA VAL A 39 -3.36 0.39 19.45
C VAL A 39 -2.27 -0.47 18.82
N LEU A 40 -2.70 -1.44 18.03
CA LEU A 40 -1.86 -2.24 17.15
C LEU A 40 -1.96 -1.70 15.73
N THR A 41 -0.96 -2.00 14.90
CA THR A 41 -0.96 -1.59 13.48
C THR A 41 -0.84 -2.80 12.56
N GLY A 42 -1.09 -2.61 11.27
CA GLY A 42 -0.81 -3.63 10.24
C GLY A 42 0.64 -4.16 10.23
N SER A 43 1.61 -3.48 10.85
CA SER A 43 2.96 -4.04 11.04
C SER A 43 3.01 -5.17 12.07
N ASN A 44 2.01 -5.22 12.95
CA ASN A 44 1.97 -6.06 14.13
C ASN A 44 0.94 -7.18 14.02
N TYR A 45 0.17 -7.31 12.93
CA TYR A 45 -0.92 -8.31 12.90
C TYR A 45 -0.41 -9.76 13.06
N MET A 46 0.83 -10.05 12.67
CA MET A 46 1.47 -11.36 12.89
C MET A 46 1.96 -11.57 14.33
N ARG A 47 1.90 -10.54 15.17
CA ARG A 47 2.29 -10.56 16.58
C ARG A 47 1.04 -10.35 17.43
N GLN A 48 0.65 -11.38 18.16
CA GLN A 48 -0.46 -11.33 19.11
C GLN A 48 0.11 -11.75 20.46
N GLU A 49 0.83 -10.82 21.10
CA GLU A 49 1.46 -11.07 22.40
C GLU A 49 0.41 -11.52 23.42
N LEU A 50 0.79 -12.45 24.31
CA LEU A 50 -0.18 -13.05 25.24
C LEU A 50 -0.80 -12.00 26.17
N TRP A 51 -0.05 -10.97 26.55
CA TRP A 51 -0.51 -9.91 27.44
C TRP A 51 -1.66 -9.08 26.85
N VAL A 52 -1.79 -9.01 25.51
CA VAL A 52 -2.92 -8.31 24.85
C VAL A 52 -4.25 -8.98 25.22
N ARG A 53 -4.23 -10.29 25.50
CA ARG A 53 -5.42 -11.06 25.91
C ARG A 53 -5.88 -10.77 27.34
N ALA A 54 -5.09 -10.05 28.14
CA ALA A 54 -5.50 -9.63 29.48
C ALA A 54 -6.55 -8.51 29.45
N PHE A 55 -6.77 -7.88 28.30
CA PHE A 55 -7.69 -6.76 28.15
C PHE A 55 -9.03 -7.20 27.56
N PRO A 56 -10.14 -6.53 27.94
CA PRO A 56 -11.41 -6.66 27.23
C PRO A 56 -11.20 -6.34 25.74
N GLN A 57 -11.75 -7.19 24.85
CA GLN A 57 -11.59 -7.01 23.41
C GLN A 57 -11.88 -5.58 22.92
N PRO A 58 -12.96 -4.88 23.37
CA PRO A 58 -13.26 -3.52 22.93
C PRO A 58 -12.17 -2.48 23.15
N LYS A 59 -11.19 -2.72 24.05
CA LYS A 59 -10.05 -1.83 24.29
C LYS A 59 -8.88 -2.04 23.31
N VAL A 60 -8.89 -3.13 22.54
CA VAL A 60 -7.82 -3.47 21.61
C VAL A 60 -8.23 -3.05 20.20
N HIS A 61 -7.51 -2.09 19.66
CA HIS A 61 -7.70 -1.52 18.34
C HIS A 61 -6.61 -1.99 17.39
N MET A 62 -6.96 -2.24 16.13
CA MET A 62 -6.01 -2.48 15.05
C MET A 62 -6.21 -1.46 13.95
N VAL A 63 -5.17 -0.69 13.67
CA VAL A 63 -5.15 0.34 12.64
C VAL A 63 -4.45 -0.21 11.39
N TRP A 64 -5.23 -0.43 10.34
CA TRP A 64 -4.71 -0.84 9.04
C TRP A 64 -4.34 0.40 8.24
N TYR A 65 -3.08 0.82 8.33
CA TYR A 65 -2.55 1.96 7.58
C TYR A 65 -2.14 1.60 6.12
N SER A 66 -2.49 0.39 5.66
CA SER A 66 -2.36 -0.04 4.26
C SER A 66 -3.46 -1.04 3.89
N GLN A 67 -3.73 -1.19 2.60
CA GLN A 67 -4.70 -2.16 2.08
C GLN A 67 -4.06 -3.46 1.55
N SER A 68 -2.81 -3.73 1.94
CA SER A 68 -2.05 -4.90 1.48
C SER A 68 -2.34 -6.19 2.25
N ALA A 69 -3.43 -6.24 3.02
CA ALA A 69 -3.78 -7.37 3.89
C ALA A 69 -4.55 -8.49 3.16
N LYS A 70 -5.25 -8.15 2.07
CA LYS A 70 -5.92 -9.10 1.20
C LYS A 70 -4.93 -9.51 0.09
N PRO A 71 -4.60 -10.80 -0.06
CA PRO A 71 -3.70 -11.28 -1.10
C PRO A 71 -4.24 -11.01 -2.52
N PHE A 72 -3.35 -11.03 -3.50
CA PHE A 72 -3.74 -10.97 -4.91
C PHE A 72 -4.32 -12.32 -5.35
N SER A 73 -5.17 -12.28 -6.37
CA SER A 73 -5.59 -13.48 -7.08
C SER A 73 -4.88 -13.53 -8.42
N TYR A 74 -4.18 -14.63 -8.70
CA TYR A 74 -3.51 -14.82 -9.98
C TYR A 74 -4.46 -15.46 -10.99
N VAL A 75 -4.34 -15.06 -12.26
CA VAL A 75 -5.09 -15.63 -13.38
C VAL A 75 -4.84 -17.13 -13.49
N ALA A 76 -3.60 -17.57 -13.25
CA ALA A 76 -3.21 -18.96 -13.32
C ALA A 76 -3.86 -19.85 -12.24
N ASP A 77 -4.11 -19.29 -11.05
CA ASP A 77 -4.66 -20.04 -9.92
C ASP A 77 -6.18 -20.19 -10.03
N GLY A 78 -6.86 -19.17 -10.57
CA GLY A 78 -8.32 -19.17 -10.72
C GLY A 78 -9.11 -19.19 -9.39
N ILE A 79 -8.43 -19.00 -8.26
CA ILE A 79 -9.01 -19.00 -6.91
C ILE A 79 -8.55 -17.76 -6.13
N GLU A 80 -9.44 -17.23 -5.28
CA GLU A 80 -9.04 -16.19 -4.32
C GLU A 80 -8.16 -16.80 -3.22
N SER A 81 -7.05 -16.14 -2.92
CA SER A 81 -6.22 -16.45 -1.76
C SER A 81 -6.69 -15.68 -0.53
N ASP A 82 -6.50 -16.28 0.65
CA ASP A 82 -6.90 -15.70 1.92
C ASP A 82 -5.69 -15.65 2.88
N THR A 83 -5.82 -14.84 3.92
CA THR A 83 -4.82 -14.66 4.97
C THR A 83 -5.35 -15.34 6.24
N PRO A 84 -5.34 -16.70 6.31
CA PRO A 84 -6.08 -17.45 7.32
C PRO A 84 -5.65 -17.13 8.75
N HIS A 85 -4.42 -16.67 8.94
CA HIS A 85 -3.93 -16.33 10.27
C HIS A 85 -4.60 -15.08 10.86
N LEU A 86 -5.22 -14.23 10.04
CA LEU A 86 -6.01 -13.10 10.55
C LEU A 86 -7.21 -13.57 11.39
N ARG A 87 -7.70 -14.80 11.20
CA ARG A 87 -8.78 -15.39 12.01
C ARG A 87 -8.38 -15.59 13.49
N TRP A 88 -7.07 -15.58 13.78
CA TRP A 88 -6.55 -15.80 15.13
C TRP A 88 -6.24 -14.51 15.89
N ILE A 89 -6.33 -13.34 15.24
CA ILE A 89 -6.10 -12.08 15.95
C ILE A 89 -7.23 -11.81 16.95
N ARG A 90 -6.92 -11.08 18.02
CA ARG A 90 -7.84 -10.75 19.10
C ARG A 90 -7.93 -9.23 19.23
N ILE A 91 -8.84 -8.66 18.46
CA ILE A 91 -9.05 -7.21 18.31
C ILE A 91 -10.54 -6.94 18.50
N GLY A 92 -10.89 -5.90 19.26
CA GLY A 92 -12.28 -5.46 19.40
C GLY A 92 -12.71 -4.47 18.33
N THR A 93 -11.81 -3.58 17.89
CA THR A 93 -12.12 -2.59 16.84
C THR A 93 -11.06 -2.56 15.75
N LEU A 94 -11.50 -2.67 14.49
CA LEU A 94 -10.67 -2.55 13.28
C LEU A 94 -10.91 -1.18 12.63
N TRP A 95 -9.84 -0.45 12.34
CA TRP A 95 -9.88 0.81 11.60
C TRP A 95 -9.32 0.58 10.19
N LEU A 96 -10.17 0.75 9.18
CA LEU A 96 -9.92 0.36 7.79
C LEU A 96 -10.15 1.52 6.82
N TRP A 97 -9.63 1.39 5.60
CA TRP A 97 -9.69 2.45 4.59
C TRP A 97 -10.96 2.42 3.74
N THR A 98 -11.48 1.23 3.43
CA THR A 98 -12.58 1.01 2.47
C THR A 98 -13.59 0.00 3.01
N HIS A 99 -14.82 0.07 2.49
CA HIS A 99 -15.83 -0.96 2.73
C HIS A 99 -15.43 -2.30 2.12
N ALA A 100 -14.79 -2.33 0.95
CA ALA A 100 -14.30 -3.59 0.37
C ALA A 100 -13.33 -4.35 1.31
N LEU A 101 -12.40 -3.63 1.97
CA LEU A 101 -11.52 -4.24 2.98
C LEU A 101 -12.27 -4.60 4.26
N ALA A 102 -13.30 -3.84 4.63
CA ALA A 102 -14.19 -4.16 5.75
C ALA A 102 -14.94 -5.47 5.53
N ASP A 103 -15.48 -5.69 4.34
CA ASP A 103 -16.18 -6.92 3.98
C ASP A 103 -15.23 -8.12 4.05
N TYR A 104 -14.01 -7.97 3.51
CA TYR A 104 -12.98 -8.99 3.63
C TYR A 104 -12.63 -9.28 5.10
N ALA A 105 -12.37 -8.25 5.91
CA ALA A 105 -12.01 -8.40 7.31
C ALA A 105 -13.15 -9.00 8.15
N LYS A 106 -14.41 -8.67 7.84
CA LYS A 106 -15.60 -9.19 8.56
C LYS A 106 -15.74 -10.70 8.41
N ARG A 107 -15.35 -11.26 7.25
CA ARG A 107 -15.31 -12.72 7.03
C ARG A 107 -14.30 -13.43 7.92
N LEU A 108 -13.21 -12.74 8.29
CA LEU A 108 -12.11 -13.33 9.05
C LEU A 108 -12.23 -13.07 10.55
N ILE A 109 -12.79 -11.93 10.94
CA ILE A 109 -12.86 -11.45 12.32
C ILE A 109 -14.29 -10.93 12.58
N PRO A 110 -15.30 -11.82 12.61
CA PRO A 110 -16.70 -11.42 12.68
C PRO A 110 -17.06 -10.67 13.97
N GLU A 111 -16.34 -10.92 15.06
CA GLU A 111 -16.58 -10.32 16.38
C GLU A 111 -16.09 -8.87 16.49
N ALA A 112 -15.19 -8.43 15.60
CA ALA A 112 -14.66 -7.07 15.67
C ALA A 112 -15.69 -6.05 15.17
N GLU A 113 -15.77 -4.92 15.88
CA GLU A 113 -16.34 -3.68 15.37
C GLU A 113 -15.45 -3.16 14.24
N ILE A 114 -16.03 -2.77 13.10
CA ILE A 114 -15.28 -2.26 11.96
C ILE A 114 -15.64 -0.80 11.72
N LYS A 115 -14.60 0.05 11.60
CA LYS A 115 -14.70 1.47 11.29
C LYS A 115 -13.97 1.76 9.99
N VAL A 116 -14.73 2.14 8.96
CA VAL A 116 -14.17 2.61 7.68
C VAL A 116 -13.97 4.12 7.79
N VAL A 117 -12.71 4.55 7.75
CA VAL A 117 -12.31 5.95 8.03
C VAL A 117 -11.53 6.59 6.89
N GLY A 118 -11.40 5.93 5.74
CA GLY A 118 -10.57 6.40 4.63
C GLY A 118 -9.07 6.21 4.89
N PRO A 119 -8.20 6.83 4.07
CA PRO A 119 -6.76 6.67 4.20
C PRO A 119 -6.20 7.10 5.56
N ILE A 120 -5.52 6.17 6.22
CA ILE A 120 -4.85 6.40 7.51
C ILE A 120 -3.35 6.53 7.27
N LEU A 121 -2.83 7.75 7.26
CA LEU A 121 -1.42 8.06 7.10
C LEU A 121 -0.90 8.76 8.36
N TRP A 122 0.37 8.53 8.71
CA TRP A 122 1.01 9.08 9.92
C TRP A 122 1.51 10.53 9.76
N TYR A 123 0.90 11.27 8.84
CA TYR A 123 1.17 12.67 8.57
C TYR A 123 -0.10 13.34 8.04
N LEU A 124 -0.20 14.66 8.24
CA LEU A 124 -1.35 15.43 7.82
C LEU A 124 -1.40 15.63 6.30
N PRO A 125 -2.60 15.78 5.72
CA PRO A 125 -2.75 16.16 4.32
C PRO A 125 -2.09 17.50 4.01
N GLU A 126 -1.22 17.50 3.00
CA GLU A 126 -0.74 18.72 2.34
C GLU A 126 -1.31 18.68 0.93
N LEU A 127 -2.20 19.62 0.59
CA LEU A 127 -2.86 19.63 -0.71
C LEU A 127 -2.17 20.61 -1.66
N LYS A 128 -1.99 20.19 -2.91
CA LYS A 128 -1.47 20.98 -4.02
C LYS A 128 -2.48 20.97 -5.14
N CYS A 129 -2.41 21.97 -6.01
CA CYS A 129 -3.14 21.94 -7.27
C CYS A 129 -2.21 21.46 -8.37
N PRO A 130 -2.73 20.69 -9.34
CA PRO A 130 -1.93 20.31 -10.48
C PRO A 130 -1.60 21.54 -11.35
N PRO A 131 -0.43 21.55 -12.02
CA PRO A 131 -0.02 22.67 -12.86
C PRO A 131 -0.91 22.77 -14.11
N LYS A 132 -1.14 24.00 -14.61
CA LYS A 132 -1.97 24.22 -15.81
C LYS A 132 -1.21 24.15 -17.14
N ASP A 133 0.12 24.25 -17.09
CA ASP A 133 1.00 24.35 -18.25
C ASP A 133 1.54 22.99 -18.74
N ARG A 134 1.21 21.90 -18.04
CA ARG A 134 1.70 20.55 -18.33
C ARG A 134 0.81 19.48 -17.70
N LEU A 135 0.86 18.27 -18.22
CA LEU A 135 0.29 17.09 -17.59
C LEU A 135 1.28 16.49 -16.60
N CYS A 136 1.01 16.68 -15.31
CA CYS A 136 1.73 15.98 -14.24
C CYS A 136 1.10 14.62 -13.92
N ILE A 137 1.90 13.55 -14.03
CA ILE A 137 1.51 12.16 -13.70
C ILE A 137 2.42 11.66 -12.59
N ALA A 138 1.84 11.24 -11.47
CA ALA A 138 2.59 10.62 -10.38
C ALA A 138 2.63 9.10 -10.54
N ILE A 139 3.79 8.51 -10.30
CA ILE A 139 4.05 7.07 -10.38
C ILE A 139 4.44 6.58 -8.98
N PHE A 140 3.76 5.54 -8.51
CA PHE A 140 4.07 4.88 -7.25
C PHE A 140 4.37 3.40 -7.48
N ASP A 141 5.61 3.02 -7.17
CA ASP A 141 6.07 1.64 -7.24
C ASP A 141 5.96 0.93 -5.88
N VAL A 142 6.48 -0.30 -5.87
CA VAL A 142 6.78 -1.06 -4.65
C VAL A 142 8.26 -1.46 -4.66
N PRO A 143 8.85 -1.83 -3.51
CA PRO A 143 10.23 -2.29 -3.49
C PRO A 143 10.40 -3.57 -4.32
N ALA A 144 11.36 -3.56 -5.25
CA ALA A 144 11.76 -4.74 -5.98
C ALA A 144 12.41 -5.76 -5.03
N LEU A 145 11.95 -7.01 -5.05
CA LEU A 145 12.49 -8.09 -4.24
C LEU A 145 13.36 -9.02 -5.09
N THR A 146 14.50 -9.44 -4.53
CA THR A 146 15.27 -10.54 -5.10
C THR A 146 14.54 -11.86 -4.88
N ASP A 147 14.77 -12.85 -5.76
CA ASP A 147 14.11 -14.16 -5.65
C ASP A 147 14.38 -14.86 -4.32
N GLY A 148 15.60 -14.74 -3.78
CA GLY A 148 15.94 -15.31 -2.48
C GLY A 148 15.11 -14.70 -1.34
N ILE A 149 14.89 -13.38 -1.36
CA ILE A 149 14.05 -12.71 -0.35
C ILE A 149 12.59 -13.07 -0.57
N ALA A 150 12.08 -13.01 -1.80
CA ALA A 150 10.71 -13.35 -2.13
C ALA A 150 10.37 -14.79 -1.68
N LEU A 151 11.23 -15.76 -1.99
CA LEU A 151 11.08 -17.15 -1.54
C LEU A 151 11.09 -17.27 -0.01
N SER A 152 11.96 -16.52 0.68
CA SER A 152 12.07 -16.57 2.16
C SER A 152 10.82 -16.11 2.88
N VAL A 153 9.97 -15.30 2.22
CA VAL A 153 8.70 -14.81 2.75
C VAL A 153 7.48 -15.44 2.08
N GLY A 154 7.67 -16.49 1.28
CA GLY A 154 6.57 -17.23 0.63
C GLY A 154 5.91 -16.50 -0.53
N LEU A 155 6.59 -15.55 -1.17
CA LEU A 155 6.13 -14.86 -2.39
C LEU A 155 6.64 -15.60 -3.62
N PHE A 156 5.93 -16.65 -4.04
CA PHE A 156 6.21 -17.41 -5.26
C PHE A 156 4.94 -17.59 -6.10
N PRO A 157 4.93 -17.18 -7.39
CA PRO A 157 6.04 -16.54 -8.10
C PRO A 157 6.36 -15.12 -7.58
N ASN A 158 7.58 -14.65 -7.82
CA ASN A 158 8.02 -13.32 -7.39
C ASN A 158 7.39 -12.22 -8.26
N TYR A 159 6.15 -11.83 -7.95
CA TYR A 159 5.45 -10.76 -8.66
C TYR A 159 6.20 -9.42 -8.57
N PHE A 160 6.87 -9.16 -7.45
CA PHE A 160 7.65 -7.94 -7.19
C PHE A 160 9.09 -7.99 -7.74
N HIS A 161 9.36 -8.86 -8.71
CA HIS A 161 10.66 -8.98 -9.33
C HIS A 161 11.03 -7.69 -10.09
N ALA A 162 12.31 -7.32 -10.07
CA ALA A 162 12.82 -6.11 -10.72
C ALA A 162 12.43 -5.98 -12.21
N ALA A 163 12.37 -7.11 -12.92
CA ALA A 163 11.95 -7.13 -14.32
C ALA A 163 10.50 -6.65 -14.52
N ASN A 164 9.57 -7.05 -13.64
CA ASN A 164 8.17 -6.64 -13.72
C ASN A 164 8.02 -5.16 -13.39
N LEU A 165 8.70 -4.70 -12.33
CA LEU A 165 8.66 -3.29 -11.93
C LEU A 165 9.33 -2.38 -12.96
N ARG A 166 10.36 -2.87 -13.67
CA ARG A 166 10.94 -2.17 -14.81
C ARG A 166 9.94 -2.05 -15.96
N ALA A 167 9.28 -3.15 -16.35
CA ALA A 167 8.25 -3.13 -17.39
C ALA A 167 7.12 -2.15 -17.04
N PHE A 168 6.68 -2.13 -15.77
CA PHE A 168 5.71 -1.16 -15.26
C PHE A 168 6.13 0.29 -15.53
N VAL A 169 7.38 0.66 -15.22
CA VAL A 169 7.88 2.03 -15.43
C VAL A 169 8.10 2.32 -16.91
N ASP A 170 8.72 1.40 -17.65
CA ASP A 170 9.03 1.56 -19.08
C ASP A 170 7.74 1.79 -19.89
N ASP A 171 6.68 1.01 -19.66
CA ASP A 171 5.41 1.15 -20.37
C ASP A 171 4.72 2.49 -20.07
N ILE A 172 4.74 2.94 -18.81
CA ILE A 172 4.18 4.23 -18.40
C ILE A 172 4.92 5.38 -19.08
N VAL A 173 6.25 5.38 -19.01
CA VAL A 173 7.08 6.44 -19.61
C VAL A 173 6.91 6.47 -21.12
N ALA A 174 6.73 5.31 -21.76
CA ALA A 174 6.53 5.22 -23.19
C ALA A 174 5.22 5.86 -23.69
N LEU A 175 4.28 6.20 -22.80
CA LEU A 175 3.06 6.95 -23.15
C LEU A 175 3.33 8.44 -23.41
N LYS A 176 4.50 8.97 -23.02
CA LYS A 176 4.81 10.41 -23.04
C LYS A 176 4.46 11.08 -24.36
N ALA A 177 5.06 10.60 -25.45
CA ALA A 177 4.93 11.22 -26.77
C ALA A 177 3.48 11.21 -27.27
N GLU A 178 2.75 10.12 -27.01
CA GLU A 178 1.36 10.00 -27.41
C GLU A 178 0.45 10.93 -26.60
N LEU A 179 0.66 11.02 -25.28
CA LEU A 179 -0.07 11.96 -24.43
C LEU A 179 0.24 13.43 -24.80
N GLU A 180 1.49 13.76 -25.07
CA GLU A 180 1.90 15.11 -25.51
C GLU A 180 1.25 15.47 -26.85
N ALA A 181 1.23 14.54 -27.81
CA ALA A 181 0.57 14.73 -29.09
C ALA A 181 -0.96 14.86 -28.94
N ARG A 182 -1.57 14.08 -28.05
CA ARG A 182 -3.03 14.04 -27.87
C ARG A 182 -3.58 15.29 -27.20
N PHE A 183 -2.86 15.81 -26.21
CA PHE A 183 -3.32 16.93 -25.37
C PHE A 183 -2.64 18.26 -25.68
N CYS A 184 -1.64 18.27 -26.56
CA CYS A 184 -0.85 19.45 -26.91
C CYS A 184 -0.24 20.15 -25.66
N LEU A 185 0.13 19.35 -24.66
CA LEU A 185 0.74 19.80 -23.40
C LEU A 185 1.96 18.94 -23.11
N PRO A 186 3.05 19.52 -22.57
CA PRO A 186 4.18 18.74 -22.05
C PRO A 186 3.71 17.74 -20.99
N VAL A 187 4.31 16.55 -20.95
CA VAL A 187 4.03 15.53 -19.93
C VAL A 187 5.24 15.40 -19.01
N SER A 188 5.00 15.44 -17.70
CA SER A 188 6.03 15.23 -16.67
C SER A 188 5.64 14.08 -15.76
N PHE A 189 6.57 13.14 -15.56
CA PHE A 189 6.42 12.04 -14.62
C PHE A 189 7.16 12.33 -13.33
N ILE A 190 6.51 12.08 -12.19
CA ILE A 190 7.14 12.12 -10.88
C ILE A 190 7.00 10.74 -10.26
N LEU A 191 8.11 10.02 -10.08
CA LEU A 191 8.12 8.72 -9.44
C LEU A 191 8.53 8.86 -7.98
N LYS A 192 7.73 8.27 -7.09
CA LYS A 192 8.06 8.19 -5.67
C LYS A 192 8.20 6.74 -5.24
N THR A 193 9.38 6.38 -4.77
CA THR A 193 9.61 5.05 -4.20
C THR A 193 8.92 4.91 -2.84
N LYS A 194 8.53 3.68 -2.48
CA LYS A 194 7.90 3.39 -1.18
C LYS A 194 8.85 3.64 0.01
N ARG A 195 10.14 3.36 -0.15
CA ARG A 195 11.19 3.41 0.88
C ARG A 195 12.53 3.78 0.25
N GLN A 196 13.49 4.21 1.08
CA GLN A 196 14.89 4.24 0.69
C GLN A 196 15.38 2.83 0.30
N TYR A 197 16.44 2.79 -0.52
CA TYR A 197 17.15 1.55 -0.81
C TYR A 197 17.54 0.80 0.48
N HIS A 198 17.35 -0.52 0.45
CA HIS A 198 17.78 -1.43 1.50
C HIS A 198 18.45 -2.64 0.83
N PRO A 199 19.50 -3.27 1.41
CA PRO A 199 20.21 -4.39 0.77
C PRO A 199 19.36 -5.64 0.46
N THR A 200 18.16 -5.74 1.01
CA THR A 200 17.20 -6.81 0.68
C THR A 200 16.44 -6.55 -0.62
N ASN A 201 16.52 -5.33 -1.14
CA ASN A 201 15.87 -4.93 -2.37
C ASN A 201 16.82 -5.16 -3.55
N ASP A 202 16.26 -5.33 -4.73
CA ASP A 202 17.05 -5.47 -5.94
C ASP A 202 17.77 -4.17 -6.30
N ARG A 203 19.10 -4.20 -6.32
CA ARG A 203 19.94 -3.02 -6.60
C ARG A 203 19.80 -2.54 -8.05
N LEU A 204 19.64 -3.46 -9.01
CA LEU A 204 19.57 -3.13 -10.43
C LEU A 204 18.34 -2.29 -10.75
N TYR A 205 17.22 -2.56 -10.06
CA TYR A 205 16.03 -1.72 -10.20
C TYR A 205 16.26 -0.29 -9.71
N PHE A 206 16.93 -0.11 -8.56
CA PHE A 206 17.25 1.22 -8.04
C PHE A 206 18.20 1.99 -8.97
N ASP A 207 19.25 1.34 -9.47
CA ASP A 207 20.18 1.97 -10.41
C ASP A 207 19.48 2.38 -11.72
N TYR A 208 18.50 1.58 -12.18
CA TYR A 208 17.66 1.93 -13.32
C TYR A 208 16.80 3.18 -13.06
N LEU A 209 16.16 3.29 -11.88
CA LEU A 209 15.39 4.48 -11.52
C LEU A 209 16.29 5.72 -11.43
N GLU A 210 17.46 5.61 -10.81
CA GLU A 210 18.45 6.69 -10.72
C GLU A 210 18.88 7.15 -12.12
N HIS A 211 19.13 6.21 -13.03
CA HIS A 211 19.46 6.53 -14.42
C HIS A 211 18.35 7.33 -15.12
N LEU A 212 17.08 6.91 -15.00
CA LEU A 212 15.95 7.66 -15.56
C LEU A 212 15.80 9.06 -14.93
N GLY A 213 16.13 9.19 -13.65
CA GLY A 213 16.20 10.48 -12.96
C GLY A 213 17.30 11.38 -13.53
N MET A 214 18.49 10.84 -13.76
CA MET A 214 19.63 11.56 -14.32
C MET A 214 19.39 12.02 -15.77
N THR A 215 18.69 11.23 -16.57
CA THR A 215 18.35 11.60 -17.96
C THR A 215 17.16 12.56 -18.04
N GLY A 216 16.52 12.89 -16.92
CA GLY A 216 15.33 13.75 -16.87
C GLY A 216 14.07 13.09 -17.42
N THR A 217 14.09 11.78 -17.67
CA THR A 217 12.93 11.02 -18.15
C THR A 217 11.82 11.00 -17.10
N ILE A 218 12.21 10.89 -15.83
CA ILE A 218 11.33 11.01 -14.67
C ILE A 218 11.96 11.95 -13.64
N SER A 219 11.15 12.57 -12.80
CA SER A 219 11.61 13.21 -11.58
C SER A 219 11.47 12.25 -10.41
N LEU A 220 12.57 11.94 -9.71
CA LEU A 220 12.53 11.10 -8.51
C LEU A 220 12.19 11.94 -7.28
N ALA A 221 10.99 11.72 -6.73
CA ALA A 221 10.61 12.30 -5.45
C ALA A 221 11.26 11.56 -4.29
N HIS A 222 11.64 12.29 -3.23
CA HIS A 222 12.18 11.67 -2.02
C HIS A 222 11.16 10.69 -1.42
N HIS A 223 11.62 9.56 -0.90
CA HIS A 223 10.75 8.48 -0.39
C HIS A 223 9.86 8.92 0.80
N GLU A 224 10.21 10.01 1.50
CA GLU A 224 9.41 10.59 2.59
C GLU A 224 8.48 11.73 2.13
N THR A 225 8.47 12.07 0.84
CA THR A 225 7.58 13.11 0.30
C THR A 225 6.13 12.82 0.67
N ASN A 226 5.40 13.85 1.11
CA ASN A 226 4.00 13.73 1.49
C ASN A 226 3.16 13.21 0.31
N MET A 227 2.51 12.06 0.49
CA MET A 227 1.73 11.41 -0.56
C MET A 227 0.52 12.23 -0.98
N TYR A 228 -0.13 12.94 -0.05
CA TYR A 228 -1.25 13.83 -0.37
C TYR A 228 -0.81 14.94 -1.33
N ALA A 229 0.36 15.53 -1.09
CA ALA A 229 0.88 16.63 -1.91
C ALA A 229 1.19 16.16 -3.34
N LEU A 230 1.80 14.97 -3.46
CA LEU A 230 2.14 14.41 -4.77
C LEU A 230 0.89 13.99 -5.55
N VAL A 231 -0.07 13.35 -4.87
CA VAL A 231 -1.33 12.90 -5.48
C VAL A 231 -2.19 14.09 -5.92
N SER A 232 -2.46 15.04 -5.02
CA SER A 232 -3.29 16.22 -5.34
C SER A 232 -2.65 17.15 -6.36
N GLY A 233 -1.32 17.21 -6.42
CA GLY A 233 -0.57 17.94 -7.45
C GLY A 233 -0.52 17.26 -8.83
N SER A 234 -1.17 16.11 -9.01
CA SER A 234 -1.15 15.33 -10.25
C SER A 234 -2.50 15.32 -10.95
N HIS A 235 -2.49 15.17 -12.27
CA HIS A 235 -3.72 14.98 -13.07
C HIS A 235 -4.15 13.52 -13.12
N LEU A 236 -3.20 12.61 -12.93
CA LEU A 236 -3.38 11.17 -12.98
C LEU A 236 -2.32 10.50 -12.08
N VAL A 237 -2.71 9.43 -11.42
CA VAL A 237 -1.81 8.63 -10.59
C VAL A 237 -1.73 7.21 -11.12
N MET A 238 -0.53 6.74 -11.45
CA MET A 238 -0.28 5.36 -11.87
C MET A 238 0.39 4.60 -10.74
N VAL A 239 -0.15 3.44 -10.39
CA VAL A 239 0.21 2.74 -9.17
C VAL A 239 0.47 1.28 -9.48
N TYR A 240 1.58 0.74 -8.96
CA TYR A 240 1.81 -0.69 -9.03
C TYR A 240 0.71 -1.42 -8.24
N PRO A 241 0.11 -2.51 -8.77
CA PRO A 241 -1.20 -2.97 -8.33
C PRO A 241 -1.36 -3.16 -6.83
N PHE A 242 -2.54 -2.78 -6.33
CA PHE A 242 -2.99 -2.95 -4.94
C PHE A 242 -2.14 -2.25 -3.88
N SER A 243 -1.44 -1.18 -4.27
CA SER A 243 -0.73 -0.31 -3.34
C SER A 243 -1.60 0.85 -2.85
N SER A 244 -1.38 1.26 -1.60
CA SER A 244 -2.13 2.33 -0.92
C SER A 244 -2.35 3.65 -1.70
N PRO A 245 -1.41 4.16 -2.53
CA PRO A 245 -1.57 5.45 -3.20
C PRO A 245 -2.83 5.60 -4.06
N ALA A 246 -3.34 4.53 -4.67
CA ALA A 246 -4.55 4.62 -5.49
C ALA A 246 -5.80 4.97 -4.65
N TYR A 247 -5.88 4.49 -3.41
CA TYR A 247 -6.98 4.84 -2.51
C TYR A 247 -6.85 6.28 -1.99
N VAL A 248 -5.63 6.77 -1.81
CA VAL A 248 -5.40 8.19 -1.50
C VAL A 248 -5.86 9.05 -2.67
N ALA A 249 -5.54 8.66 -3.91
CA ALA A 249 -6.03 9.33 -5.11
C ALA A 249 -7.57 9.32 -5.19
N ASN A 250 -8.21 8.17 -4.97
CA ASN A 250 -9.66 8.05 -4.94
C ASN A 250 -10.31 8.93 -3.87
N TYR A 251 -9.71 8.98 -2.67
CA TYR A 251 -10.17 9.86 -1.58
C TYR A 251 -10.07 11.34 -1.97
N LEU A 252 -8.99 11.74 -2.64
CA LEU A 252 -8.75 13.10 -3.14
C LEU A 252 -9.44 13.41 -4.48
N LYS A 253 -10.22 12.47 -5.03
CA LYS A 253 -10.89 12.59 -6.35
C LYS A 253 -9.92 12.83 -7.52
N VAL A 254 -8.71 12.30 -7.41
CA VAL A 254 -7.72 12.23 -8.51
C VAL A 254 -7.86 10.87 -9.19
N PRO A 255 -8.00 10.80 -10.52
CA PRO A 255 -8.10 9.52 -11.20
C PRO A 255 -6.81 8.72 -11.00
N SER A 256 -6.96 7.40 -10.88
CA SER A 256 -5.81 6.52 -10.70
C SER A 256 -5.96 5.21 -11.46
N ILE A 257 -4.84 4.65 -11.87
CA ILE A 257 -4.78 3.39 -12.62
C ILE A 257 -3.81 2.47 -11.89
N TYR A 258 -4.29 1.29 -11.51
CA TYR A 258 -3.41 0.15 -11.26
C TYR A 258 -2.97 -0.43 -12.60
N TYR A 259 -1.66 -0.59 -12.79
CA TYR A 259 -1.13 -1.18 -14.02
C TYR A 259 -0.33 -2.45 -13.71
N ASP A 260 -0.82 -3.59 -14.18
CA ASP A 260 -0.08 -4.84 -14.16
C ASP A 260 0.62 -5.08 -15.51
N PRO A 261 1.95 -4.92 -15.59
CA PRO A 261 2.68 -5.17 -16.83
C PRO A 261 2.77 -6.66 -17.19
N THR A 262 2.40 -7.58 -16.28
CA THR A 262 2.51 -9.01 -16.54
C THR A 262 1.19 -9.64 -16.99
N GLY A 263 0.06 -8.93 -16.82
CA GLY A 263 -1.29 -9.47 -17.03
C GLY A 263 -1.61 -10.71 -16.19
N SER A 264 -0.86 -10.94 -15.11
CA SER A 264 -0.95 -12.16 -14.30
C SER A 264 -1.94 -12.05 -13.15
N ILE A 265 -2.34 -10.84 -12.77
CA ILE A 265 -3.28 -10.62 -11.67
C ILE A 265 -4.70 -10.36 -12.17
N ILE A 266 -5.66 -10.93 -11.44
CA ILE A 266 -7.08 -10.68 -11.65
C ILE A 266 -7.42 -9.38 -10.92
N ARG A 267 -8.15 -8.48 -11.60
CA ARG A 267 -8.79 -7.35 -10.93
C ARG A 267 -9.75 -7.89 -9.88
N CYS A 268 -9.36 -7.85 -8.61
CA CYS A 268 -10.35 -7.91 -7.54
C CYS A 268 -10.89 -6.50 -7.29
N ASP A 269 -12.12 -6.43 -6.84
CA ASP A 269 -12.91 -5.24 -6.54
C ASP A 269 -12.36 -4.48 -5.32
N PHE A 270 -11.15 -3.94 -5.41
CA PHE A 270 -10.60 -3.13 -4.33
C PHE A 270 -10.96 -1.66 -4.52
N GLY A 271 -12.13 -1.28 -3.99
CA GLY A 271 -12.56 0.11 -3.91
C GLY A 271 -14.06 0.21 -3.80
N ASP A 272 -14.52 1.18 -3.03
CA ASP A 272 -15.94 1.38 -2.82
C ASP A 272 -16.56 2.02 -4.07
N PRO A 273 -17.66 1.46 -4.62
CA PRO A 273 -18.33 2.08 -5.76
C PRO A 273 -19.04 3.38 -5.34
N PRO A 274 -18.97 4.45 -6.16
CA PRO A 274 -18.19 4.59 -7.39
C PRO A 274 -16.71 4.89 -7.09
N SER A 275 -15.81 4.07 -7.63
CA SER A 275 -14.35 4.22 -7.50
C SER A 275 -13.76 4.87 -8.76
N MET A 276 -12.83 5.82 -8.57
CA MET A 276 -12.01 6.39 -9.64
C MET A 276 -10.75 5.57 -9.92
N ILE A 277 -10.60 4.42 -9.25
CA ILE A 277 -9.49 3.49 -9.47
C ILE A 277 -9.84 2.58 -10.64
N GLN A 278 -9.08 2.72 -11.72
CA GLN A 278 -9.13 1.87 -12.90
C GLN A 278 -7.99 0.84 -12.84
N PHE A 279 -8.04 -0.14 -13.74
CA PHE A 279 -7.11 -1.25 -13.75
C PHE A 279 -6.79 -1.63 -15.20
N ALA A 280 -5.51 -1.76 -15.51
CA ALA A 280 -4.98 -2.09 -16.84
C ALA A 280 -4.04 -3.29 -16.73
N ASN A 281 -4.23 -4.27 -17.62
CA ASN A 281 -3.38 -5.46 -17.74
C ASN A 281 -2.56 -5.48 -19.05
N THR A 282 -2.78 -4.50 -19.92
CA THR A 282 -2.01 -4.33 -21.16
C THR A 282 -1.62 -2.87 -21.34
N ARG A 283 -0.62 -2.65 -22.19
CA ARG A 283 -0.18 -1.30 -22.53
C ARG A 283 -1.26 -0.52 -23.27
N GLU A 284 -2.05 -1.17 -24.11
CA GLU A 284 -3.18 -0.58 -24.83
C GLU A 284 -4.27 -0.12 -23.85
N GLU A 285 -4.63 -0.96 -22.87
CA GLU A 285 -5.59 -0.60 -21.82
C GLU A 285 -5.06 0.56 -20.98
N LEU A 286 -3.78 0.51 -20.58
CA LEU A 286 -3.15 1.59 -19.82
C LEU A 286 -3.24 2.92 -20.57
N ARG A 287 -2.93 2.91 -21.87
CA ARG A 287 -3.04 4.08 -22.75
C ARG A 287 -4.48 4.60 -22.80
N ASP A 288 -5.43 3.76 -23.12
CA ASP A 288 -6.83 4.16 -23.33
C ASP A 288 -7.44 4.73 -22.06
N LEU A 289 -7.18 4.09 -20.92
CA LEU A 289 -7.61 4.54 -19.59
C LEU A 289 -6.94 5.87 -19.21
N SER A 290 -5.64 6.03 -19.51
CA SER A 290 -4.92 7.28 -19.25
C SER A 290 -5.51 8.44 -20.05
N ILE A 291 -5.78 8.24 -21.33
CA ILE A 291 -6.41 9.25 -22.19
C ILE A 291 -7.80 9.60 -21.67
N GLY A 292 -8.62 8.59 -21.34
CA GLY A 292 -9.97 8.80 -20.81
C GLY A 292 -9.97 9.60 -19.50
N ALA A 293 -9.10 9.24 -18.56
CA ALA A 293 -8.95 9.92 -17.28
C ALA A 293 -8.51 11.39 -17.46
N LEU A 294 -7.49 11.64 -18.27
CA LEU A 294 -6.96 12.99 -18.50
C LEU A 294 -7.94 13.89 -19.26
N GLN A 295 -8.76 13.34 -20.16
CA GLN A 295 -9.83 14.08 -20.83
C GLN A 295 -10.90 14.60 -19.86
N LEU A 296 -11.24 13.82 -18.83
CA LEU A 296 -12.19 14.25 -17.80
C LEU A 296 -11.61 15.38 -16.95
N THR A 297 -10.36 15.24 -16.51
CA THR A 297 -9.69 16.25 -15.65
C THR A 297 -9.48 17.58 -16.38
N THR A 298 -9.07 17.55 -17.66
CA THR A 298 -8.83 18.77 -18.45
C THR A 298 -10.12 19.55 -18.73
N ARG A 299 -11.25 18.87 -18.98
CA ARG A 299 -12.56 19.52 -19.16
C ARG A 299 -13.04 20.25 -17.90
N GLN A 300 -12.81 19.68 -16.73
CA GLN A 300 -13.20 20.30 -15.45
C GLN A 300 -12.41 21.57 -15.14
N GLN A 301 -11.15 21.64 -15.59
CA GLN A 301 -10.32 22.82 -15.41
C GLN A 301 -10.79 23.98 -16.31
N THR A 302 -11.26 23.70 -17.52
CA THR A 302 -11.76 24.74 -18.45
C THR A 302 -13.11 25.30 -18.05
N SER A 303 -13.96 24.54 -17.36
CA SER A 303 -15.29 24.99 -16.92
C SER A 303 -15.26 25.87 -15.66
N SER A 304 -14.14 25.90 -14.95
CA SER A 304 -13.98 26.59 -13.67
C SER A 304 -13.20 27.91 -13.79
N ALA A 305 -12.84 28.31 -15.01
CA ALA A 305 -12.16 29.55 -15.36
C ALA A 305 -13.13 30.50 -16.06
#